data_AF-A0A3P6L378-F1
#
_entry.id   AF-A0A3P6L378-F1
#
_cell.length_a   1.000
_cell.length_b   1.000
_cell.length_c   1.000
_cell.angle_alpha   90.00
_cell.angle_beta   90.00
_cell.angle_gamma   90.00
#
_symmetry.space_group_name_H-M   'P 1'
#
loop_
_entity.id
_entity.type
_entity.pdbx_description
1 polymer ?
#
loop_
_entity_poly.entity_id
_entity_poly.type
_entity_poly.pdbx_seq_one_letter_code
_entity_poly.pdbx_strand_id
1 'polypeptide(L)'
;MKPARVPQTVVAPDRWGDLPWGELYRKALERQLNPWFTKMYGFHLLKIGNLSAEINCEACAVSHQVNVSAQGMPVQVQADPLHLPFADKSVDVCLLAHTLPWCTDPHRLLRETDRVLIDDGW
;
A
#
# COMPACT_ATOMS: atom_id res chain seq x y z
N MET A 1 -4.27 -11.64 -24.44
CA MET A 1 -4.47 -10.91 -23.17
C MET A 1 -4.91 -9.49 -23.51
N LYS A 2 -6.10 -9.06 -23.08
CA LYS A 2 -6.51 -7.64 -23.22
C LYS A 2 -5.61 -6.79 -22.32
N PRO A 3 -5.00 -5.70 -22.81
CA PRO A 3 -4.22 -4.81 -21.95
C PRO A 3 -5.18 -4.14 -20.96
N ALA A 4 -4.96 -4.34 -19.67
CA ALA A 4 -5.64 -3.64 -18.59
C ALA A 4 -5.09 -2.21 -18.42
N ARG A 5 -4.90 -1.49 -19.53
CA ARG A 5 -4.61 -0.05 -19.49
C ARG A 5 -5.94 0.67 -19.45
N VAL A 6 -6.30 1.15 -18.27
CA VAL A 6 -7.44 2.06 -18.09
C VAL A 6 -7.04 3.40 -18.75
N PRO A 7 -7.75 3.88 -19.79
CA PRO A 7 -7.41 5.13 -20.47
C PRO A 7 -7.70 6.39 -19.63
N GLN A 8 -8.28 6.21 -18.45
CA GLN A 8 -8.62 7.28 -17.52
C GLN A 8 -7.53 7.38 -16.45
N THR A 9 -6.70 8.43 -16.56
CA THR A 9 -5.91 8.94 -15.44
C THR A 9 -6.86 9.52 -14.41
N VAL A 10 -7.40 8.66 -13.55
CA VAL A 10 -8.11 9.12 -12.36
C VAL A 10 -7.04 9.55 -11.37
N VAL A 11 -7.04 10.83 -11.00
CA VAL A 11 -6.10 11.36 -10.01
C VAL A 11 -6.46 10.76 -8.66
N ALA A 12 -5.50 10.11 -8.02
CA ALA A 12 -5.68 9.58 -6.67
C ALA A 12 -5.97 10.73 -5.70
N PRO A 13 -6.90 10.56 -4.75
CA PRO A 13 -7.03 11.50 -3.65
C PRO A 13 -5.75 11.47 -2.82
N ASP A 14 -5.37 12.63 -2.27
CA ASP A 14 -4.21 12.70 -1.39
C ASP A 14 -4.54 12.02 -0.06
N ARG A 15 -5.76 12.19 0.46
CA ARG A 15 -6.15 11.71 1.79
C ARG A 15 -7.48 10.98 1.75
N TRP A 16 -7.75 10.16 2.77
CA TRP A 16 -9.09 9.58 2.91
C TRP A 16 -10.15 10.68 3.11
N GLY A 17 -9.79 11.82 3.69
CA GLY A 17 -10.70 12.96 3.85
C GLY A 17 -11.21 13.56 2.53
N ASP A 18 -10.51 13.37 1.40
CA ASP A 18 -10.91 13.92 0.11
C ASP A 18 -11.99 13.07 -0.58
N LEU A 19 -12.20 11.84 -0.10
CA LEU A 19 -13.24 10.95 -0.57
C LEU A 19 -14.55 11.21 0.20
N PRO A 20 -15.72 11.16 -0.47
CA PRO A 20 -17.01 11.15 0.22
C PRO A 20 -17.05 10.03 1.27
N TRP A 21 -17.28 10.39 2.53
CA TRP A 21 -17.28 9.46 3.67
C TRP A 21 -15.95 8.71 3.89
N GLY A 22 -14.83 9.20 3.35
CA GLY A 22 -13.59 8.42 3.32
C GLY A 22 -13.01 8.11 4.70
N GLU A 23 -13.20 8.98 5.70
CA GLU A 23 -12.83 8.66 7.09
C GLU A 23 -13.62 7.48 7.68
N LEU A 24 -14.90 7.32 7.31
CA LEU A 24 -15.69 6.16 7.72
C LEU A 24 -15.22 4.90 6.99
N TYR A 25 -14.91 5.01 5.68
CA TYR A 25 -14.34 3.91 4.91
C TYR A 25 -12.99 3.46 5.47
N ARG A 26 -12.10 4.40 5.79
CA ARG A 26 -10.80 4.15 6.43
C ARG A 26 -10.96 3.37 7.73
N LYS A 27 -11.82 3.85 8.64
CA LYS A 27 -12.10 3.17 9.91
C LYS A 27 -12.73 1.79 9.74
N ALA A 28 -13.59 1.62 8.74
CA ALA A 28 -14.19 0.33 8.42
C ALA A 28 -13.13 -0.67 7.90
N LEU A 29 -12.22 -0.21 7.04
CA LEU A 29 -11.08 -0.99 6.54
C LEU A 29 -10.15 -1.39 7.68
N GLU A 30 -9.75 -0.46 8.53
CA GLU A 30 -8.90 -0.72 9.70
C GLU A 30 -9.51 -1.80 10.60
N ARG A 31 -10.81 -1.70 10.89
CA ARG A 31 -11.51 -2.70 11.70
C ARG A 31 -11.47 -4.10 11.08
N GLN A 32 -11.56 -4.20 9.76
CA GLN A 32 -11.50 -5.48 9.03
C GLN A 32 -10.08 -6.02 8.92
N LEU A 33 -9.07 -5.14 8.81
CA LEU A 33 -7.66 -5.52 8.69
C LEU A 33 -7.02 -5.89 10.03
N ASN A 34 -7.47 -5.29 11.14
CA ASN A 34 -6.89 -5.54 12.48
C ASN A 34 -6.76 -7.03 12.86
N PRO A 35 -7.76 -7.90 12.65
CA PRO A 35 -7.62 -9.34 12.96
C PRO A 35 -6.61 -10.08 12.08
N TRP A 36 -6.26 -9.52 10.92
CA TRP A 36 -5.24 -10.07 10.04
C TRP A 36 -3.86 -9.55 10.40
N PHE A 37 -3.74 -8.27 10.75
CA PHE A 37 -2.50 -7.67 11.21
C PHE A 37 -1.90 -8.39 12.41
N THR A 38 -2.72 -8.92 13.32
CA THR A 38 -2.23 -9.72 14.46
C THR A 38 -1.65 -11.07 14.08
N LYS A 39 -1.95 -11.58 12.88
CA LYS A 39 -1.43 -12.85 12.33
C LYS A 39 -0.21 -12.65 11.42
N MET A 40 0.03 -11.41 10.99
CA MET A 40 1.17 -11.06 10.17
C MET A 40 2.39 -10.86 11.07
N TYR A 41 3.46 -11.57 10.76
CA TYR A 41 4.73 -11.50 11.48
C TYR A 41 5.86 -11.25 10.49
N GLY A 42 6.93 -10.64 10.96
CA GLY A 42 8.06 -10.25 10.13
C GLY A 42 8.83 -9.08 10.75
N PHE A 43 9.75 -8.53 9.98
CA PHE A 43 10.57 -7.40 10.36
C PHE A 43 10.09 -6.10 9.73
N HIS A 44 9.64 -6.13 8.48
CA HIS A 44 9.36 -4.95 7.68
C HIS A 44 7.96 -4.98 7.06
N LEU A 45 7.17 -3.94 7.36
CA LEU A 45 5.87 -3.68 6.73
C LEU A 45 6.01 -2.46 5.83
N LEU A 46 5.71 -2.62 4.54
CA LEU A 46 5.73 -1.56 3.55
C LEU A 46 4.31 -1.14 3.17
N LYS A 47 3.94 0.11 3.44
CA LYS A 47 2.68 0.71 2.98
C LYS A 47 2.93 1.46 1.68
N ILE A 48 2.31 0.99 0.60
CA ILE A 48 2.52 1.53 -0.74
C ILE A 48 1.34 2.43 -1.10
N GLY A 49 1.62 3.71 -1.37
CA GLY A 49 0.64 4.75 -1.67
C GLY A 49 0.21 5.57 -0.45
N ASN A 50 -0.18 6.83 -0.66
CA ASN A 50 -0.50 7.74 0.45
C ASN A 50 -1.75 7.30 1.24
N LEU A 51 -2.76 6.75 0.57
CA LEU A 51 -3.94 6.20 1.25
C LEU A 51 -3.58 5.01 2.16
N SER A 52 -2.60 4.19 1.76
CA SER A 52 -2.06 3.13 2.61
C SER A 52 -1.33 3.68 3.82
N ALA A 53 -0.61 4.79 3.67
CA ALA A 53 0.11 5.44 4.77
C ALA A 53 -0.83 5.94 5.88
N GLU A 54 -2.06 6.33 5.56
CA GLU A 54 -3.07 6.76 6.52
C GLU A 54 -3.80 5.61 7.24
N ILE A 55 -3.62 4.35 6.82
CA ILE A 55 -4.22 3.20 7.51
C ILE A 55 -3.46 2.93 8.80
N ASN A 56 -4.20 2.92 9.92
CA ASN A 56 -3.66 2.50 11.20
C ASN A 56 -3.33 1.00 11.17
N CYS A 57 -2.05 0.68 11.38
CA CYS A 57 -1.52 -0.68 11.46
C CYS A 57 -0.86 -0.94 12.83
N GLU A 58 -1.25 -0.23 13.88
CA GLU A 58 -0.75 -0.46 15.26
C GLU A 58 -1.03 -1.86 15.78
N ALA A 59 -2.08 -2.52 15.29
CA ALA A 59 -2.39 -3.91 15.62
C ALA A 59 -1.45 -4.93 14.95
N CYS A 60 -0.58 -4.49 14.04
CA CYS A 60 0.38 -5.36 13.38
C CYS A 60 1.57 -5.66 14.29
N ALA A 61 1.97 -6.93 14.35
CA ALA A 61 3.13 -7.35 15.15
C ALA A 61 4.46 -6.81 14.58
N VAL A 62 4.47 -6.40 13.31
CA VAL A 62 5.63 -5.84 12.62
C VAL A 62 5.87 -4.40 13.08
N SER A 63 6.94 -4.20 13.84
CA SER A 63 7.27 -2.91 14.47
C SER A 63 7.82 -1.89 13.48
N HIS A 64 8.60 -2.32 12.49
CA HIS A 64 9.19 -1.42 11.51
C HIS A 64 8.26 -1.24 10.31
N GLN A 65 7.54 -0.12 10.32
CA GLN A 65 6.60 0.26 9.27
C GLN A 65 7.18 1.38 8.42
N VAL A 66 7.18 1.20 7.10
CA VAL A 66 7.70 2.15 6.11
C VAL A 66 6.59 2.58 5.17
N ASN A 67 6.41 3.88 5.00
CA ASN A 67 5.46 4.45 4.04
C ASN A 67 6.18 4.91 2.77
N VAL A 68 5.83 4.33 1.63
CA VAL A 68 6.34 4.71 0.31
C VAL A 68 5.21 5.28 -0.57
N SER A 69 5.44 6.43 -1.18
CA SER A 69 4.50 7.03 -2.13
C SER A 69 5.23 7.99 -3.04
N ALA A 70 4.69 8.27 -4.23
CA ALA A 70 5.25 9.27 -5.12
C ALA A 70 5.11 10.69 -4.52
N GLN A 71 4.03 10.93 -3.77
CA GLN A 71 3.64 12.21 -3.19
C GLN A 71 2.76 12.00 -1.93
N GLY A 72 2.59 13.05 -1.14
CA GLY A 72 1.70 13.09 0.03
C GLY A 72 2.43 13.09 1.39
N MET A 73 1.66 13.00 2.47
CA MET A 73 2.13 12.83 3.84
C MET A 73 1.23 11.81 4.57
N PRO A 74 1.78 10.97 5.48
CA PRO A 74 3.16 10.94 5.98
C PRO A 74 4.06 9.95 5.22
N VAL A 75 4.71 10.42 4.14
CA VAL A 75 5.62 9.62 3.31
C VAL A 75 7.02 9.64 3.91
N GLN A 76 7.61 8.46 4.08
CA GLN A 76 8.99 8.33 4.55
C GLN A 76 9.95 8.10 3.38
N VAL A 77 9.51 7.36 2.37
CA VAL A 77 10.26 7.10 1.14
C VAL A 77 9.48 7.66 -0.04
N GLN A 78 10.02 8.70 -0.68
CA GLN A 78 9.41 9.25 -1.88
C GLN A 78 9.91 8.48 -3.11
N ALA A 79 9.04 7.70 -3.74
CA ALA A 79 9.39 6.92 -4.93
C ALA A 79 8.16 6.60 -5.78
N ASP A 80 8.39 6.29 -7.06
CA ASP A 80 7.36 5.73 -7.93
C ASP A 80 6.97 4.32 -7.43
N PRO A 81 5.69 4.06 -7.11
CA PRO A 81 5.24 2.72 -6.71
C PRO A 81 5.53 1.63 -7.76
N LEU A 82 5.74 1.99 -9.03
CA LEU A 82 6.12 1.05 -10.09
C LEU A 82 7.63 0.73 -10.13
N HIS A 83 8.43 1.42 -9.31
CA HIS A 83 9.89 1.28 -9.20
C HIS A 83 10.32 1.50 -7.74
N LEU A 84 10.04 0.51 -6.90
CA LEU A 84 10.29 0.60 -5.47
C LEU A 84 11.80 0.56 -5.17
N PRO A 85 12.34 1.50 -4.37
CA PRO A 85 13.77 1.60 -4.07
C PRO A 85 14.19 0.62 -2.96
N PHE A 86 13.64 -0.58 -2.98
CA PHE A 86 13.94 -1.64 -2.03
C PHE A 86 14.57 -2.83 -2.74
N ALA A 87 15.42 -3.56 -2.00
CA ALA A 87 16.01 -4.79 -2.48
C ALA A 87 14.93 -5.85 -2.77
N ASP A 88 15.27 -6.81 -3.61
CA ASP A 88 14.45 -7.99 -3.80
C ASP A 88 14.28 -8.75 -2.48
N LYS A 89 13.09 -9.31 -2.25
CA LYS A 89 12.80 -10.18 -1.10
C LYS A 89 13.27 -9.57 0.23
N SER A 90 12.93 -8.30 0.47
CA SER A 90 13.38 -7.51 1.62
C SER A 90 12.26 -7.09 2.58
N VAL A 91 11.00 -7.30 2.20
CA VAL A 91 9.82 -6.88 2.97
C VAL A 91 8.97 -8.10 3.30
N ASP A 92 8.49 -8.19 4.54
CA ASP A 92 7.63 -9.30 5.00
C ASP A 92 6.15 -9.09 4.70
N VAL A 93 5.70 -7.83 4.74
CA VAL A 93 4.29 -7.46 4.58
C VAL A 93 4.16 -6.23 3.68
N CYS A 94 3.33 -6.31 2.64
CA CYS A 94 3.00 -5.19 1.77
C CYS A 94 1.52 -4.78 1.89
N LEU A 95 1.26 -3.50 2.16
CA LEU A 95 -0.09 -2.95 2.23
C LEU A 95 -0.37 -2.02 1.05
N LEU A 96 -1.40 -2.37 0.27
CA LEU A 96 -1.89 -1.61 -0.89
C LEU A 96 -3.36 -1.19 -0.67
N ALA A 97 -3.61 -0.34 0.31
CA ALA A 97 -4.96 0.15 0.60
C ALA A 97 -5.41 1.15 -0.46
N HIS A 98 -6.45 0.77 -1.21
CA HIS A 98 -7.07 1.59 -2.24
C HIS A 98 -6.07 2.22 -3.24
N THR A 99 -4.96 1.53 -3.52
CA THR A 99 -3.88 2.03 -4.38
C THR A 99 -4.01 1.55 -5.84
N LEU A 100 -4.44 0.29 -6.03
CA LEU A 100 -4.64 -0.30 -7.36
C LEU A 100 -5.62 0.47 -8.27
N PRO A 101 -6.76 1.00 -7.79
CA PRO A 101 -7.72 1.70 -8.65
C PRO A 101 -7.16 2.96 -9.34
N TRP A 102 -6.14 3.58 -8.75
CA TRP A 102 -5.51 4.81 -9.25
C TRP A 102 -4.20 4.55 -9.99
N CYS A 103 -3.80 3.29 -10.09
CA CYS A 103 -2.57 2.89 -10.75
C CYS A 103 -2.80 2.77 -12.26
N THR A 104 -1.91 3.35 -13.06
CA THR A 104 -1.95 3.26 -14.53
C THR A 104 -1.57 1.87 -15.05
N ASP A 105 -0.79 1.11 -14.28
CA ASP A 105 -0.39 -0.26 -14.58
C ASP A 105 -0.45 -1.14 -13.31
N PRO A 106 -1.66 -1.61 -12.92
CA PRO A 106 -1.83 -2.39 -11.70
C PRO A 106 -1.06 -3.71 -11.73
N HIS A 107 -0.87 -4.31 -12.91
CA HIS A 107 -0.08 -5.53 -13.03
C HIS A 107 1.40 -5.28 -12.75
N ARG A 108 1.94 -4.17 -13.25
CA ARG A 108 3.32 -3.80 -12.94
C ARG A 108 3.50 -3.48 -11.46
N LEU A 109 2.54 -2.77 -10.85
CA LEU A 109 2.57 -2.50 -9.41
C LEU A 109 2.59 -3.81 -8.59
N LEU A 110 1.76 -4.78 -8.96
CA LEU A 110 1.75 -6.10 -8.29
C LEU A 110 3.06 -6.85 -8.48
N ARG A 111 3.67 -6.82 -9.68
CA ARG A 111 4.99 -7.44 -9.90
C ARG A 111 6.09 -6.76 -9.09
N GLU A 112 6.04 -5.44 -8.97
CA GLU A 112 7.03 -4.70 -8.21
C GLU A 112 6.86 -4.94 -6.70
N THR A 113 5.62 -5.07 -6.23
CA THR A 113 5.32 -5.49 -4.86
C THR A 113 5.83 -6.91 -4.61
N ASP A 114 5.55 -7.86 -5.50
CA ASP A 114 6.02 -9.25 -5.41
C ASP A 114 7.55 -9.36 -5.45
N ARG A 115 8.23 -8.49 -6.20
CA ARG A 115 9.69 -8.42 -6.25
C ARG A 115 10.29 -8.10 -4.87
N VAL A 116 9.72 -7.12 -4.16
CA VAL A 116 10.23 -6.68 -2.84
C VAL A 116 9.74 -7.58 -1.70
N LEU A 117 8.61 -8.25 -1.88
CA LEU A 117 8.01 -9.14 -0.88
C LEU A 117 8.77 -10.47 -0.81
N ILE A 118 9.15 -10.90 0.39
CA ILE A 118 9.78 -12.21 0.62
C ILE A 118 8.89 -13.35 0.13
N ASP A 119 9.49 -14.52 -0.08
CA ASP A 119 8.72 -15.74 -0.32
C ASP A 119 7.86 -16.04 0.92
N ASP A 120 6.58 -16.37 0.69
CA ASP A 120 5.55 -16.52 1.73
C ASP A 120 5.23 -15.24 2.55
N GLY A 121 5.61 -14.07 2.05
CA GLY A 121 5.20 -12.78 2.61
C GLY A 121 3.71 -12.47 2.42
N TRP A 122 3.22 -11.44 3.12
CA TRP A 122 1.82 -11.03 3.17
C TRP A 122 1.47 -9.82 2.30
#